data_AF-A0A967EZ23-F1
#
_entry.id   AF-A0A967EZ23-F1
#
_cell.length_a   1.000
_cell.length_b   1.000
_cell.length_c   1.000
_cell.angle_alpha   90.00
_cell.angle_beta   90.00
_cell.angle_gamma   90.00
#
_symmetry.space_group_name_H-M   'P 1'
#
loop_
_entity.id
_entity.type
_entity.pdbx_description
1 polymer ?
#
loop_
_entity_poly.entity_id
_entity_poly.type
_entity_poly.pdbx_seq_one_letter_code
_entity_poly.pdbx_strand_id
1 'polypeptide(L)' 'MSLTPEQCRAARALLNWSQPDLAKASGIGRATIANLERGAHTPHPSNQAALRDALEEAGIEFLPETKSKGVGVRLRK' A
#
# COMPACT_ATOMS: atom_id res chain seq x y z
N MET A 1 -5.97 -10.66 -1.35
CA MET A 1 -5.13 -10.42 -0.15
C MET A 1 -5.23 -8.95 0.19
N SER A 2 -5.57 -8.63 1.45
CA SER A 2 -5.75 -7.25 1.91
C SER A 2 -4.41 -6.51 1.99
N LEU A 3 -4.43 -5.21 1.65
CA LEU A 3 -3.30 -4.31 1.85
C LEU A 3 -3.22 -3.92 3.34
N THR A 4 -2.15 -4.29 4.04
CA THR A 4 -1.99 -3.92 5.45
C THR A 4 -1.46 -2.49 5.61
N PRO A 5 -1.72 -1.83 6.77
CA PRO A 5 -1.16 -0.51 7.05
C PRO A 5 0.37 -0.47 6.95
N GLU A 6 1.06 -1.50 7.45
CA GLU A 6 2.52 -1.62 7.43
C GLU A 6 3.05 -1.74 6.01
N GLN A 7 2.42 -2.58 5.17
CA GLN A 7 2.82 -2.75 3.78
C GLN A 7 2.58 -1.46 2.98
N CYS A 8 1.48 -0.74 3.22
CA CYS A 8 1.21 0.53 2.57
C CYS A 8 2.30 1.58 2.90
N ARG A 9 2.64 1.76 4.18
CA ARG A 9 3.69 2.69 4.62
C ARG A 9 5.06 2.30 4.06
N ALA A 10 5.41 1.01 4.12
CA ALA A 10 6.68 0.51 3.62
C ALA A 10 6.82 0.67 2.10
N ALA A 11 5.77 0.38 1.34
CA ALA A 11 5.75 0.52 -0.11
C ALA A 11 5.98 1.97 -0.53
N ARG A 12 5.28 2.92 0.11
CA ARG A 12 5.52 4.34 -0.13
C ARG A 12 6.93 4.77 0.24
N ALA A 13 7.48 4.28 1.34
CA ALA A 13 8.85 4.60 1.75
C ALA A 13 9.88 4.15 0.70
N LEU A 14 9.71 2.94 0.12
CA LEU A 14 10.57 2.44 -0.96
C LEU A 14 10.49 3.29 -2.23
N LEU A 15 9.31 3.83 -2.54
CA LEU A 15 9.10 4.73 -3.69
C LEU A 15 9.46 6.19 -3.41
N ASN A 16 9.85 6.53 -2.17
CA ASN A 16 9.97 7.91 -1.68
C ASN A 16 8.68 8.74 -1.89
N TRP A 17 7.52 8.12 -1.72
CA TRP A 17 6.20 8.73 -1.91
C TRP A 17 5.59 9.26 -0.62
N SER A 18 5.05 10.47 -0.69
CA SER A 18 4.15 11.01 0.32
C SER A 18 2.73 10.42 0.20
N GLN A 19 1.86 10.65 1.20
CA GLN A 19 0.45 10.26 1.09
C GLN A 19 -0.27 10.95 -0.10
N PRO A 20 -0.03 12.26 -0.39
CA PRO A 20 -0.49 12.88 -1.63
C PRO A 20 -0.05 12.19 -2.92
N ASP A 21 1.19 11.67 -2.99
CA ASP A 21 1.68 11.00 -4.20
C ASP A 21 0.91 9.71 -4.46
N LEU A 22 0.70 8.90 -3.41
CA LEU A 22 -0.14 7.70 -3.51
C LEU A 22 -1.60 8.05 -3.82
N ALA A 23 -2.13 9.14 -3.25
CA ALA A 23 -3.48 9.60 -3.56
C ALA A 23 -3.63 9.94 -5.05
N LYS A 24 -2.64 10.64 -5.62
CA LYS A 24 -2.59 10.99 -7.03
C LYS A 24 -2.49 9.74 -7.92
N ALA A 25 -1.65 8.78 -7.55
CA ALA A 25 -1.45 7.56 -8.34
C ALA A 25 -2.65 6.62 -8.30
N SER A 26 -3.28 6.46 -7.14
CA SER A 26 -4.39 5.50 -6.93
C SER A 26 -5.79 6.08 -7.19
N GLY A 27 -5.92 7.41 -7.29
CA GLY A 27 -7.21 8.08 -7.31
C GLY A 27 -7.97 8.04 -5.97
N ILE A 28 -7.37 7.48 -4.91
CA ILE A 28 -7.98 7.38 -3.59
C ILE A 28 -7.67 8.63 -2.77
N GLY A 29 -8.69 9.17 -2.10
CA GLY A 29 -8.54 10.37 -1.27
C GLY A 29 -7.47 10.20 -0.18
N ARG A 30 -6.64 11.24 0.02
CA ARG A 30 -5.57 11.25 1.04
C ARG A 30 -6.07 10.86 2.43
N ALA A 31 -7.26 11.31 2.83
CA ALA A 31 -7.83 10.98 4.14
C ALA A 31 -8.05 9.47 4.32
N THR A 32 -8.49 8.77 3.27
CA THR A 32 -8.65 7.31 3.26
C THR A 32 -7.31 6.61 3.42
N ILE A 33 -6.26 7.09 2.73
CA ILE A 33 -4.89 6.57 2.88
C ILE A 33 -4.39 6.78 4.31
N ALA A 34 -4.55 7.99 4.86
CA ALA A 34 -4.14 8.29 6.24
C ALA A 34 -4.91 7.46 7.29
N ASN A 35 -6.16 7.10 7.03
CA ASN A 35 -6.96 6.23 7.91
C ASN A 35 -6.49 4.78 7.83
N LEU A 36 -6.23 4.28 6.61
CA LEU A 36 -5.63 2.97 6.40
C LEU A 36 -4.29 2.87 7.14
N GLU A 37 -3.40 3.84 6.93
CA GLU A 37 -2.06 3.83 7.51
C GLU A 37 -2.02 3.99 9.02
N ARG A 38 -3.06 4.53 9.65
CA ARG A 38 -3.16 4.53 11.12
C ARG A 38 -3.81 3.26 11.67
N GLY A 39 -4.30 2.37 10.81
CA GLY A 39 -5.12 1.23 11.20
C GLY A 39 -6.49 1.63 11.76
N ALA A 40 -6.93 2.88 11.51
CA ALA A 40 -8.18 3.40 12.05
C ALA A 40 -9.41 2.83 11.33
N HIS A 41 -9.25 2.48 10.04
CA HIS A 41 -10.29 1.88 9.23
C HIS A 41 -9.69 1.06 8.10
N THR A 42 -10.29 -0.09 7.82
CA THR A 42 -9.97 -0.93 6.66
C THR A 42 -10.76 -0.41 5.46
N PRO A 43 -10.12 0.17 4.42
CA PRO A 43 -10.85 0.69 3.26
C PRO A 43 -11.68 -0.40 2.58
N HIS A 44 -12.72 0.02 1.84
CA HIS A 44 -13.49 -0.88 0.99
C HIS A 44 -12.56 -1.69 0.07
N PRO A 45 -12.86 -2.99 -0.21
CA PRO A 45 -11.98 -3.85 -1.01
C PRO A 45 -11.56 -3.25 -2.36
N SER A 46 -12.44 -2.51 -3.03
CA SER A 46 -12.11 -1.80 -4.28
C SER A 46 -11.02 -0.75 -4.10
N ASN A 47 -11.04 -0.01 -2.99
CA ASN A 47 -10.02 1.00 -2.69
C ASN A 47 -8.70 0.34 -2.30
N GLN A 48 -8.74 -0.81 -1.63
CA GLN A 48 -7.53 -1.59 -1.35
C GLN A 48 -6.88 -2.09 -2.64
N ALA A 49 -7.68 -2.57 -3.59
CA ALA A 49 -7.20 -2.97 -4.90
C ALA A 49 -6.55 -1.78 -5.61
N ALA A 50 -7.24 -0.65 -5.75
CA ALA A 50 -6.69 0.55 -6.41
C ALA A 50 -5.38 1.05 -5.77
N LEU A 51 -5.28 1.03 -4.43
CA LEU A 51 -4.04 1.40 -3.72
C LEU A 51 -2.91 0.42 -4.00
N ARG A 52 -3.22 -0.89 -3.99
CA ARG A 52 -2.25 -1.95 -4.27
C ARG A 52 -1.75 -1.86 -5.70
N ASP A 53 -2.67 -1.74 -6.66
CA ASP A 53 -2.39 -1.67 -8.09
C ASP A 53 -1.48 -0.47 -8.40
N ALA A 54 -1.79 0.72 -7.86
CA ALA A 54 -0.95 1.91 -8.04
C ALA A 54 0.48 1.74 -7.50
N LEU A 55 0.65 1.08 -6.35
CA LEU A 55 1.96 0.78 -5.79
C LEU A 55 2.69 -0.26 -6.64
N GLU A 56 1.97 -1.29 -7.10
CA GLU A 56 2.51 -2.34 -7.97
C GLU A 56 2.96 -1.78 -9.33
N GLU A 57 2.16 -0.92 -9.97
CA GLU A 57 2.50 -0.21 -11.21
C GLU A 57 3.72 0.69 -11.05
N ALA A 58 3.90 1.31 -9.88
CA ALA A 58 5.08 2.11 -9.56
C ALA A 58 6.35 1.29 -9.27
N GLY A 59 6.26 -0.04 -9.35
CA GLY A 59 7.41 -0.94 -9.20
C GLY A 59 7.50 -1.64 -7.85
N ILE A 60 6.44 -1.64 -7.04
CA ILE A 60 6.39 -2.46 -5.83
C ILE A 60 5.98 -3.89 -6.16
N GLU A 61 6.52 -4.84 -5.41
CA GLU A 61 6.08 -6.22 -5.35
C GLU A 61 5.71 -6.57 -3.90
N PHE A 62 4.48 -7.04 -3.70
CA PHE A 62 3.99 -7.45 -2.39
C PHE A 62 4.37 -8.90 -2.09
N LEU A 63 5.00 -9.10 -0.94
CA LEU A 63 5.43 -10.42 -0.48
C LEU A 63 4.40 -10.94 0.53
N PRO A 64 3.76 -12.10 0.27
CA PRO A 64 2.86 -12.71 1.23
C PRO A 64 3.63 -13.24 2.43
N GLU A 65 2.91 -13.42 3.55
CA GLU A 65 3.45 -14.15 4.69
C GLU A 65 3.79 -15.60 4.30
N THR A 66 4.86 -16.10 4.88
CA THR A 66 5.35 -17.48 4.75
C THR A 66 5.47 -18.09 6.14
N LYS A 67 5.74 -19.41 6.23
CA LYS A 67 5.92 -20.10 7.52
C LYS A 67 6.99 -19.47 8.45
N SER A 68 7.96 -18.76 7.90
CA SER A 68 9.09 -18.19 8.65
C SER A 68 9.27 -16.68 8.51
N LYS A 69 8.39 -15.99 7.76
CA LYS A 69 8.49 -14.54 7.49
C LYS A 69 7.10 -13.93 7.39
N GLY A 70 6.88 -12.80 8.06
CA GLY A 70 5.65 -12.02 7.93
C GLY A 70 5.48 -11.38 6.54
N VAL A 71 4.39 -10.65 6.36
CA VAL A 71 4.13 -9.88 5.13
C VAL A 71 5.21 -8.83 4.87
N GLY A 72 5.48 -8.53 3.60
CA GLY A 72 6.49 -7.56 3.20
C GLY A 72 6.24 -6.92 1.84
N VAL A 73 7.15 -6.04 1.44
CA VAL A 73 7.19 -5.39 0.13
C VAL A 73 8.63 -5.26 -0.35
N ARG A 74 8.86 -5.24 -1.66
CA ARG A 74 10.18 -4.97 -2.28
C ARG A 74 10.02 -4.18 -3.59
N LEU A 75 11.11 -3.60 -4.08
CA LEU A 75 11.15 -3.03 -5.43
C LEU A 75 11.35 -4.13 -6.48
N ARG A 76 10.70 -3.98 -7.63
CA ARG A 76 10.97 -4.76 -8.85
C ARG A 76 12.32 -4.34 -9.44
N LYS A 77 12.95 -5.28 -10.15
CA LYS A 77 14.17 -5.03 -10.93
C LYS A 77 13.83 -4.41 -12.28
#